data_AF-A0AAE1K649-F1
#
_entry.id   AF-A0AAE1K649-F1
#
_cell.length_a   1.000
_cell.length_b   1.000
_cell.length_c   1.000
_cell.angle_alpha   90.00
_cell.angle_beta   90.00
_cell.angle_gamma   90.00
#
_symmetry.space_group_name_H-M   'P 1'
#
loop_
_entity.id
_entity.type
_entity.pdbx_description
1 polymer ?
#
loop_
_entity_poly.entity_id
_entity_poly.type
_entity_poly.pdbx_seq_one_letter_code
_entity_poly.pdbx_strand_id
1 'polypeptide(L)'
;MMDVAEVEENLFAASDAKLHGEMCKALSTMYCKVSSIFPSLEAARHRSKAGIEAICSLHVALEKAKDVLQHCSQCSKLYLAIAADVVLLKFEKPKSAIKDGLKQVEDIVPRSIACQCQEILNELEGVKFALDPTEKQVGADLISLLQQGRQCGDSSDASELECFHQCAIRLGITSSREALTERRSLKKLIERARAEEDNQKE
;
A
#
# COMPACT_ATOMS: atom_id res chain seq x y z
N MET A 1 22.73 15.94 16.32
CA MET A 1 22.08 14.62 16.50
C MET A 1 20.64 14.84 16.11
N MET A 2 20.22 14.38 14.93
CA MET A 2 18.82 14.41 14.52
C MET A 2 18.08 13.32 15.29
N ASP A 3 16.93 13.69 15.85
CA ASP A 3 16.06 12.78 16.58
C ASP A 3 15.40 11.80 15.60
N VAL A 4 15.31 10.52 15.98
CA VAL A 4 14.80 9.45 15.11
C VAL A 4 13.32 9.69 14.75
N ALA A 5 12.60 10.41 15.60
CA ALA A 5 11.22 10.84 15.38
C ALA A 5 11.08 11.91 14.28
N GLU A 6 12.02 12.86 14.15
CA GLU A 6 11.97 13.91 13.11
C GLU A 6 12.24 13.37 11.69
N VAL A 7 12.90 12.22 11.58
CA VAL A 7 13.13 11.52 10.30
C VAL A 7 11.92 10.66 9.90
N GLU A 8 11.16 10.16 10.87
CA GLU A 8 9.90 9.44 10.64
C GLU A 8 8.72 10.37 10.31
N GLU A 9 8.75 11.62 10.76
CA GLU A 9 7.66 12.59 10.61
C GLU A 9 7.47 13.18 9.19
N ASN A 10 8.36 12.90 8.23
CA ASN A 10 8.43 13.68 6.97
C ASN A 10 8.05 12.98 5.64
N LEU A 11 7.59 11.71 5.57
CA LEU A 11 7.42 11.12 4.22
C LEU A 11 6.32 10.06 3.98
N PHE A 12 5.36 9.86 4.89
CA PHE A 12 4.16 9.08 4.59
C PHE A 12 2.87 9.78 5.00
N ALA A 13 2.72 11.02 4.54
CA ALA A 13 1.37 11.52 4.36
C ALA A 13 0.73 10.68 3.24
N ALA A 14 -0.46 10.17 3.51
CA ALA A 14 -1.33 9.60 2.47
C ALA A 14 -1.53 10.51 1.25
N SER A 15 -1.07 11.78 1.31
CA SER A 15 -1.03 12.76 0.22
C SER A 15 -0.16 12.36 -0.97
N ASP A 16 0.83 11.49 -0.80
CA ASP A 16 1.75 11.12 -1.89
C ASP A 16 1.28 9.89 -2.68
N ALA A 17 0.15 9.29 -2.26
CA ALA A 17 -0.44 8.18 -2.98
C ALA A 17 -0.84 8.62 -4.39
N LYS A 18 -0.38 7.87 -5.40
CA LYS A 18 -0.67 8.19 -6.80
C LYS A 18 -2.08 7.77 -7.25
N LEU A 19 -2.63 6.75 -6.59
CA LEU A 19 -4.00 6.21 -6.70
C LEU A 19 -4.38 5.54 -5.38
N HIS A 20 -5.66 5.16 -5.23
CA HIS A 20 -6.20 4.50 -4.03
C HIS A 20 -6.06 5.36 -2.76
N GLY A 21 -6.26 6.68 -2.90
CA GLY A 21 -5.96 7.68 -1.87
C GLY A 21 -6.66 7.44 -0.53
N GLU A 22 -7.96 7.13 -0.55
CA GLU A 22 -8.72 6.86 0.69
C GLU A 22 -8.23 5.60 1.42
N MET A 23 -7.87 4.55 0.68
CA MET A 23 -7.27 3.34 1.26
C MET A 23 -5.89 3.65 1.86
N CYS A 24 -5.05 4.41 1.15
CA CYS A 24 -3.76 4.85 1.66
C CYS A 24 -3.90 5.70 2.93
N LYS A 25 -4.90 6.58 2.98
CA LYS A 25 -5.21 7.41 4.14
C LYS A 25 -5.64 6.59 5.35
N ALA A 26 -6.53 5.62 5.14
CA ALA A 26 -6.96 4.72 6.20
C ALA A 26 -5.77 3.90 6.73
N LEU A 27 -4.96 3.30 5.85
CA LEU A 27 -3.80 2.50 6.26
C LEU A 27 -2.70 3.34 6.95
N SER A 28 -2.43 4.55 6.45
CA SER A 28 -1.50 5.50 7.07
C SER A 28 -1.96 5.92 8.47
N THR A 29 -3.25 6.20 8.65
CA THR A 29 -3.82 6.52 9.96
C THR A 29 -3.61 5.36 10.95
N MET A 30 -3.88 4.14 10.51
CA MET A 30 -3.66 2.93 11.34
C MET A 30 -2.17 2.73 11.64
N TYR A 31 -1.30 2.90 10.65
CA TYR A 31 0.14 2.83 10.81
C TYR A 31 0.62 3.79 11.91
N CYS A 32 0.28 5.08 11.82
CA CYS A 32 0.69 6.08 12.81
C CYS A 32 0.19 5.74 14.23
N LYS A 33 -1.07 5.30 14.37
CA LYS A 33 -1.63 4.92 15.67
C LYS A 33 -0.89 3.75 16.29
N VAL A 34 -0.61 2.71 15.51
CA VAL A 34 0.12 1.53 16.00
C VAL A 34 1.59 1.88 16.26
N SER A 35 2.25 2.69 15.43
CA SER A 35 3.60 3.19 15.69
C SER A 35 3.68 3.93 17.04
N SER A 36 2.66 4.71 17.38
CA SER A 36 2.66 5.54 18.60
C SER A 36 2.71 4.73 19.91
N ILE A 37 2.33 3.44 19.90
CA ILE A 37 2.36 2.60 21.10
C ILE A 37 3.71 1.88 21.32
N PHE A 38 4.58 1.81 20.31
CA PHE A 38 5.88 1.13 20.40
C PHE A 38 6.79 1.64 21.54
N PRO A 39 6.93 2.95 21.76
CA PRO A 39 7.74 3.46 22.89
C PRO A 39 7.27 2.91 24.25
N SER A 40 5.95 2.79 24.44
CA SER A 40 5.36 2.25 25.67
C SER A 40 5.59 0.73 25.78
N LEU A 41 5.48 0.00 24.66
CA LEU A 41 5.73 -1.44 24.59
C LEU A 41 7.18 -1.80 24.91
N GLU A 42 8.12 -1.01 24.41
CA GLU A 42 9.55 -1.18 24.68
C GLU A 42 9.90 -0.84 26.14
N ALA A 43 9.31 0.24 26.69
CA ALA A 43 9.50 0.65 28.07
C ALA A 43 9.00 -0.39 29.08
N ALA A 44 7.96 -1.16 28.74
CA ALA A 44 7.44 -2.24 29.55
C ALA A 44 8.40 -3.45 29.69
N ARG A 45 9.51 -3.49 28.92
CA ARG A 45 10.62 -4.45 29.05
C ARG A 45 10.15 -5.91 29.12
N HIS A 46 9.44 -6.36 28.09
CA HIS A 46 9.03 -7.76 27.95
C HIS A 46 10.26 -8.68 27.79
N ARG A 47 10.67 -9.38 28.85
CA ARG A 47 11.83 -10.30 28.84
C ARG A 47 11.49 -11.74 28.49
N SER A 48 10.21 -12.06 28.32
CA SER A 48 9.76 -13.40 27.92
C SER A 48 9.92 -13.59 26.41
N LYS A 49 10.31 -14.78 25.98
CA LYS A 49 10.42 -15.13 24.55
C LYS A 49 9.11 -14.86 23.80
N ALA A 50 7.98 -15.31 24.34
CA ALA A 50 6.66 -15.09 23.75
C ALA A 50 6.33 -13.60 23.60
N GLY A 51 6.67 -12.79 24.61
CA GLY A 51 6.42 -11.35 24.55
C GLY A 51 7.27 -10.62 23.52
N ILE A 52 8.54 -11.01 23.37
CA ILE A 52 9.43 -10.47 22.32
C ILE A 52 8.89 -10.87 20.94
N GLU A 53 8.50 -12.13 20.76
CA GLU A 53 7.95 -12.64 19.49
C GLU A 53 6.66 -11.92 19.08
N ALA A 54 5.76 -11.62 20.02
CA ALA A 54 4.53 -10.89 19.75
C ALA A 54 4.80 -9.45 19.26
N ILE A 55 5.70 -8.73 19.95
CA ILE A 55 6.07 -7.35 19.57
C ILE A 55 6.79 -7.34 18.22
N CYS A 56 7.72 -8.27 17.98
CA CYS A 56 8.39 -8.40 16.69
C CYS A 56 7.40 -8.71 15.56
N SER A 57 6.41 -9.57 15.82
CA SER A 57 5.37 -9.89 14.82
C SER A 57 4.52 -8.68 14.48
N LEU A 58 4.13 -7.87 15.48
CA LEU A 58 3.43 -6.60 15.26
C LEU A 58 4.27 -5.61 14.45
N HIS A 59 5.58 -5.50 14.76
CA HIS A 59 6.50 -4.63 14.03
C HIS A 59 6.63 -5.04 12.55
N VAL A 60 6.78 -6.34 12.28
CA VAL A 60 6.82 -6.87 10.91
C VAL A 60 5.51 -6.59 10.16
N ALA A 61 4.36 -6.71 10.83
CA ALA A 61 3.07 -6.37 10.23
C ALA A 61 2.98 -4.88 9.86
N LEU A 62 3.56 -4.02 10.70
CA LEU A 62 3.61 -2.57 10.50
C LEU A 62 4.54 -2.17 9.35
N GLU A 63 5.72 -2.79 9.23
CA GLU A 63 6.60 -2.57 8.07
C GLU A 63 5.94 -3.05 6.76
N LYS A 64 5.18 -4.15 6.78
CA LYS A 64 4.37 -4.55 5.60
C LYS A 64 3.30 -3.52 5.23
N ALA A 65 2.69 -2.84 6.21
CA ALA A 65 1.76 -1.75 5.93
C ALA A 65 2.47 -0.57 5.25
N LYS A 66 3.67 -0.22 5.74
CA LYS A 66 4.52 0.80 5.14
C LYS A 66 4.94 0.46 3.72
N ASP A 67 5.31 -0.79 3.44
CA ASP A 67 5.63 -1.25 2.09
C ASP A 67 4.45 -1.07 1.12
N VAL A 68 3.23 -1.31 1.59
CA VAL A 68 2.01 -1.11 0.78
C VAL A 68 1.77 0.37 0.49
N LEU A 69 1.97 1.25 1.47
CA LEU A 69 1.89 2.69 1.27
C LEU A 69 2.96 3.17 0.27
N GLN A 70 4.19 2.69 0.40
CA GLN A 70 5.30 2.96 -0.54
C GLN A 70 5.02 2.47 -1.95
N HIS A 71 4.40 1.31 -2.07
CA HIS A 71 3.97 0.81 -3.36
C HIS A 71 3.01 1.80 -4.03
N CYS A 72 2.02 2.33 -3.30
CA CYS A 72 1.04 3.24 -3.86
C CYS A 72 1.60 4.63 -4.23
N SER A 73 2.67 5.09 -3.58
CA SER A 73 3.31 6.38 -3.91
C SER A 73 4.35 6.28 -5.03
N GLN A 74 5.04 5.14 -5.17
CA GLN A 74 6.16 5.01 -6.12
C GLN A 74 5.77 4.35 -7.44
N CYS A 75 4.76 3.47 -7.42
CA CYS A 75 4.36 2.68 -8.57
C CYS A 75 3.75 3.54 -9.70
N SER A 76 3.51 2.94 -10.86
CA SER A 76 2.82 3.63 -11.96
C SER A 76 1.32 3.71 -11.66
N LYS A 77 0.69 4.86 -11.93
CA LYS A 77 -0.77 5.02 -11.90
C LYS A 77 -1.47 4.02 -12.82
N LEU A 78 -0.95 3.85 -14.04
CA LEU A 78 -1.50 2.87 -15.00
C LEU A 78 -1.49 1.45 -14.43
N TYR A 79 -0.37 1.04 -13.83
CA TYR A 79 -0.26 -0.27 -13.20
C TYR A 79 -1.18 -0.42 -11.99
N LEU A 80 -1.21 0.58 -11.10
CA LEU A 80 -2.06 0.58 -9.90
C LEU A 80 -3.55 0.51 -10.25
N ALA A 81 -3.98 1.11 -11.36
CA ALA A 81 -5.35 1.02 -11.86
C ALA A 81 -5.64 -0.39 -12.41
N ILE A 82 -4.76 -0.95 -13.25
CA ILE A 82 -4.91 -2.29 -13.83
C ILE A 82 -4.90 -3.37 -12.72
N ALA A 83 -4.06 -3.21 -11.70
CA ALA A 83 -3.89 -4.16 -10.61
C ALA A 83 -4.77 -3.85 -9.39
N ALA A 84 -5.84 -3.05 -9.53
CA ALA A 84 -6.62 -2.52 -8.41
C ALA A 84 -7.09 -3.61 -7.42
N ASP A 85 -7.67 -4.72 -7.89
CA ASP A 85 -8.13 -5.79 -7.00
C ASP A 85 -6.96 -6.49 -6.26
N VAL A 86 -5.81 -6.63 -6.91
CA VAL A 86 -4.59 -7.17 -6.27
C VAL A 86 -4.07 -6.20 -5.21
N VAL A 87 -4.10 -4.90 -5.50
CA VAL A 87 -3.73 -3.85 -4.54
C VAL A 87 -4.67 -3.90 -3.34
N LEU A 88 -5.99 -4.01 -3.52
CA LEU A 88 -6.94 -4.17 -2.42
C LEU A 88 -6.58 -5.33 -1.48
N LEU A 89 -6.23 -6.49 -2.03
CA LEU A 89 -5.75 -7.63 -1.24
C LEU A 89 -4.45 -7.33 -0.49
N LYS A 90 -3.55 -6.52 -1.06
CA LYS A 90 -2.33 -6.07 -0.37
C LYS A 90 -2.61 -5.18 0.83
N PHE A 91 -3.74 -4.46 0.87
CA PHE A 91 -4.14 -3.65 2.03
C PHE A 91 -4.76 -4.48 3.17
N GLU A 92 -5.59 -5.48 2.85
CA GLU A 92 -6.25 -6.30 3.87
C GLU A 92 -5.26 -7.21 4.62
N LYS A 93 -4.20 -7.69 3.96
CA LYS A 93 -3.17 -8.54 4.58
C LYS A 93 -2.49 -7.90 5.81
N PRO A 94 -1.84 -6.72 5.70
CA PRO A 94 -1.20 -6.07 6.84
C PRO A 94 -2.23 -5.64 7.88
N LYS A 95 -3.44 -5.20 7.49
CA LYS A 95 -4.50 -4.90 8.45
C LYS A 95 -4.84 -6.11 9.32
N SER A 96 -5.04 -7.28 8.72
CA SER A 96 -5.28 -8.53 9.48
C SER A 96 -4.10 -8.85 10.41
N ALA A 97 -2.87 -8.79 9.89
CA ALA A 97 -1.67 -9.08 10.66
C ALA A 97 -1.46 -8.11 11.83
N ILE A 98 -1.76 -6.83 11.65
CA ILE A 98 -1.74 -5.81 12.72
C ILE A 98 -2.78 -6.16 13.79
N LYS A 99 -4.01 -6.52 13.40
CA LYS A 99 -5.04 -6.93 14.36
C LYS A 99 -4.60 -8.14 15.17
N ASP A 100 -4.04 -9.16 14.53
CA ASP A 100 -3.58 -10.36 15.21
C ASP A 100 -2.38 -10.07 16.14
N GLY A 101 -1.45 -9.23 15.69
CA GLY A 101 -0.31 -8.78 16.51
C GLY A 101 -0.74 -7.97 17.73
N LEU A 102 -1.70 -7.03 17.57
CA LEU A 102 -2.23 -6.24 18.68
C LEU A 102 -2.91 -7.11 19.75
N LYS A 103 -3.69 -8.13 19.34
CA LYS A 103 -4.31 -9.07 20.28
C LYS A 103 -3.27 -9.85 21.08
N GLN A 104 -2.23 -10.36 20.42
CA GLN A 104 -1.14 -11.08 21.11
C GLN A 104 -0.39 -10.18 22.08
N VAL A 105 -0.20 -8.90 21.73
CA VAL A 105 0.44 -7.90 22.59
C VAL A 105 -0.46 -7.51 23.77
N GLU A 106 -1.77 -7.42 23.56
CA GLU A 106 -2.74 -7.07 24.62
C GLU A 106 -2.68 -8.04 25.82
N ASP A 107 -2.51 -9.34 25.56
CA ASP A 107 -2.48 -10.38 26.59
C ASP A 107 -1.22 -10.36 27.48
N ILE A 108 -0.16 -9.68 27.04
CA ILE A 108 1.18 -9.72 27.69
C ILE A 108 1.61 -8.40 28.32
N VAL A 109 0.90 -7.31 28.03
CA VAL A 109 1.25 -5.95 28.47
C VAL A 109 0.51 -5.54 29.75
N PRO A 110 1.02 -4.54 30.50
CA PRO A 110 0.25 -3.89 31.55
C PRO A 110 -1.08 -3.31 31.05
N ARG A 111 -2.09 -3.28 31.93
CA ARG A 111 -3.46 -2.84 31.62
C ARG A 111 -3.54 -1.50 30.89
N SER A 112 -2.67 -0.54 31.23
CA SER A 112 -2.67 0.79 30.58
C SER A 112 -2.33 0.73 29.09
N ILE A 113 -1.48 -0.21 28.68
CA ILE A 113 -1.14 -0.44 27.28
C ILE A 113 -2.19 -1.33 26.61
N ALA A 114 -2.70 -2.34 27.33
CA ALA A 114 -3.77 -3.20 26.84
C ALA A 114 -5.01 -2.37 26.42
N CYS A 115 -5.40 -1.37 27.22
CA CYS A 115 -6.48 -0.45 26.86
C CYS A 115 -6.21 0.29 25.54
N GLN A 116 -4.99 0.77 25.31
CA GLN A 116 -4.61 1.43 24.06
C GLN A 116 -4.66 0.47 22.87
N CYS A 117 -4.16 -0.76 23.02
CA CYS A 117 -4.26 -1.80 22.00
C CYS A 117 -5.72 -2.08 21.63
N GLN A 118 -6.59 -2.21 22.64
CA GLN A 118 -8.00 -2.50 22.46
C GLN A 118 -8.75 -1.34 21.76
N GLU A 119 -8.42 -0.09 22.08
CA GLU A 119 -8.95 1.09 21.38
C GLU A 119 -8.60 1.06 19.90
N ILE A 120 -7.33 0.80 19.57
CA ILE A 120 -6.86 0.69 18.18
C ILE A 120 -7.53 -0.49 17.46
N LEU A 121 -7.71 -1.64 18.13
CA LEU A 121 -8.41 -2.80 17.59
C LEU A 121 -9.86 -2.51 17.21
N ASN A 122 -10.59 -1.77 18.06
CA ASN A 122 -11.98 -1.39 17.81
C ASN A 122 -12.10 -0.47 16.58
N GLU A 123 -11.16 0.46 16.43
CA GLU A 123 -11.12 1.31 15.24
C GLU A 123 -10.77 0.52 13.97
N LEU A 124 -9.78 -0.38 14.05
CA LEU A 124 -9.37 -1.28 12.96
C LEU A 124 -10.53 -2.14 12.44
N GLU A 125 -11.48 -2.51 13.31
CA GLU A 125 -12.71 -3.23 12.93
C GLU A 125 -13.67 -2.41 12.08
N GLY A 126 -13.73 -1.10 12.31
CA GLY A 126 -14.54 -0.19 11.53
C GLY A 126 -13.98 0.10 10.13
N VAL A 127 -12.66 -0.05 9.93
CA VAL A 127 -12.01 0.27 8.66
C VAL A 127 -12.31 -0.80 7.62
N LYS A 128 -12.93 -0.39 6.50
CA LYS A 128 -13.14 -1.24 5.32
C LYS A 128 -12.42 -0.62 4.13
N PHE A 129 -11.52 -1.38 3.51
CA PHE A 129 -10.90 -0.91 2.28
C PHE A 129 -11.84 -1.14 1.11
N ALA A 130 -11.98 -0.11 0.27
CA ALA A 130 -12.79 -0.13 -0.92
C ALA A 130 -12.09 0.65 -2.02
N LEU A 131 -12.12 0.10 -3.23
CA LEU A 131 -11.59 0.77 -4.42
C LEU A 131 -12.51 1.90 -4.83
N ASP A 132 -11.93 3.00 -5.31
CA ASP A 132 -12.70 4.04 -5.97
C ASP A 132 -13.33 3.47 -7.26
N PRO A 133 -14.66 3.60 -7.47
CA PRO A 133 -15.32 3.05 -8.65
C PRO A 133 -14.79 3.63 -9.96
N THR A 134 -14.35 4.89 -9.97
CA THR A 134 -13.81 5.56 -11.16
C THR A 134 -12.44 5.01 -11.50
N GLU A 135 -11.53 4.93 -10.52
CA GLU A 135 -10.20 4.33 -10.68
C GLU A 135 -10.30 2.87 -11.13
N LYS A 136 -11.21 2.10 -10.53
CA LYS A 136 -11.48 0.71 -10.91
C LYS A 136 -11.98 0.59 -12.35
N GLN A 137 -12.89 1.46 -12.77
CA GLN A 137 -13.39 1.45 -14.14
C GLN A 137 -12.28 1.78 -15.14
N VAL A 138 -11.42 2.77 -14.86
CA VAL A 138 -10.27 3.08 -15.73
C VAL A 138 -9.35 1.86 -15.85
N GLY A 139 -9.11 1.14 -14.76
CA GLY A 139 -8.35 -0.12 -14.78
C GLY A 139 -8.97 -1.16 -15.72
N ALA A 140 -10.28 -1.35 -15.65
CA ALA A 140 -11.00 -2.26 -16.54
C ALA A 140 -10.90 -1.84 -18.02
N ASP A 141 -11.07 -0.54 -18.30
CA ASP A 141 -10.96 0.01 -19.66
C ASP A 141 -9.55 -0.23 -20.24
N LEU A 142 -8.49 0.00 -19.44
CA LEU A 142 -7.11 -0.27 -19.82
C LEU A 142 -6.86 -1.77 -20.09
N ILE A 143 -7.43 -2.66 -19.29
CA ILE A 143 -7.34 -4.11 -19.51
C ILE A 143 -7.99 -4.49 -20.84
N SER A 144 -9.18 -3.96 -21.13
CA SER A 144 -9.87 -4.21 -22.39
C SER A 144 -9.04 -3.74 -23.60
N LEU A 145 -8.43 -2.56 -23.53
CA LEU A 145 -7.52 -2.07 -24.57
C LEU A 145 -6.32 -3.01 -24.78
N LEU A 146 -5.67 -3.44 -23.70
CA LEU A 146 -4.54 -4.38 -23.78
C LEU A 146 -4.90 -5.78 -24.30
N GLN A 147 -6.17 -6.17 -24.20
CA GLN A 147 -6.68 -7.42 -24.75
C GLN A 147 -7.05 -7.28 -26.23
N GLN A 148 -7.63 -6.15 -26.63
CA GLN A 148 -7.98 -5.84 -28.01
C GLN A 148 -6.74 -5.77 -28.91
N GLY A 149 -5.71 -5.01 -28.52
CA GLY A 149 -4.44 -4.93 -29.26
C GLY A 149 -3.65 -6.25 -29.31
N ARG A 150 -4.00 -7.25 -28.48
CA ARG A 150 -3.45 -8.62 -28.60
C ARG A 150 -4.21 -9.49 -29.59
N GLN A 151 -5.48 -9.17 -29.85
CA GLN A 151 -6.40 -10.00 -30.65
C GLN A 151 -6.60 -9.46 -32.07
N CYS A 152 -6.35 -8.17 -32.31
CA CYS A 152 -6.58 -7.52 -33.60
C CYS A 152 -5.25 -7.04 -34.21
N GLY A 153 -4.97 -7.42 -35.45
CA GLY A 153 -3.86 -6.85 -36.24
C GLY A 153 -4.26 -5.61 -37.06
N ASP A 154 -5.50 -5.15 -36.94
CA ASP A 154 -6.15 -4.19 -37.85
C ASP A 154 -7.13 -3.23 -37.15
N SER A 155 -7.07 -3.09 -35.82
CA SER A 155 -7.82 -2.02 -35.15
C SER A 155 -7.22 -0.68 -35.59
N SER A 156 -8.08 0.32 -35.86
CA SER A 156 -7.58 1.63 -36.25
C SER A 156 -6.76 2.22 -35.10
N ASP A 157 -5.43 2.24 -35.23
CA ASP A 157 -4.48 2.73 -34.22
C ASP A 157 -4.91 4.06 -33.56
N ALA A 158 -5.64 4.92 -34.30
CA ALA A 158 -6.15 6.19 -33.84
C ALA A 158 -7.20 6.08 -32.72
N SER A 159 -8.13 5.13 -32.79
CA SER A 159 -9.20 4.99 -31.79
C SER A 159 -8.69 4.34 -30.50
N GLU A 160 -7.77 3.38 -30.60
CA GLU A 160 -7.09 2.80 -29.43
C GLU A 160 -6.25 3.84 -28.69
N LEU A 161 -5.52 4.66 -29.44
CA LEU A 161 -4.72 5.75 -28.88
C LEU A 161 -5.60 6.79 -28.17
N GLU A 162 -6.74 7.16 -28.76
CA GLU A 162 -7.70 8.08 -28.16
C GLU A 162 -8.28 7.51 -26.85
N CYS A 163 -8.71 6.25 -26.84
CA CYS A 163 -9.20 5.57 -25.64
C CYS A 163 -8.11 5.51 -24.54
N PHE A 164 -6.86 5.18 -24.90
CA PHE A 164 -5.76 5.17 -23.96
C PHE A 164 -5.49 6.58 -23.38
N HIS A 165 -5.48 7.61 -24.21
CA HIS A 165 -5.34 9.00 -23.76
C HIS A 165 -6.46 9.40 -22.80
N GLN A 166 -7.70 9.00 -23.06
CA GLN A 166 -8.82 9.29 -22.18
C GLN A 166 -8.65 8.62 -20.80
N CYS A 167 -8.17 7.37 -20.76
CA CYS A 167 -7.81 6.69 -19.51
C CYS A 167 -6.68 7.42 -18.78
N ALA A 168 -5.63 7.82 -19.49
CA ALA A 168 -4.50 8.55 -18.91
C ALA A 168 -4.95 9.87 -18.26
N ILE A 169 -5.79 10.66 -18.94
CA ILE A 169 -6.36 11.90 -18.41
C ILE A 169 -7.19 11.64 -17.14
N ARG A 170 -8.01 10.58 -17.13
CA ARG A 170 -8.82 10.20 -15.95
C ARG A 170 -7.96 9.80 -14.74
N LEU A 171 -6.74 9.31 -14.97
CA LEU A 171 -5.75 9.06 -13.91
C LEU A 171 -4.92 10.31 -13.56
N GLY A 172 -5.21 11.46 -14.17
CA GLY A 172 -4.43 12.68 -13.97
C GLY A 172 -3.02 12.58 -14.57
N ILE A 173 -2.89 11.95 -15.73
CA ILE A 173 -1.69 12.00 -16.59
C ILE A 173 -2.05 12.93 -17.75
N THR A 174 -1.78 14.22 -17.56
CA THR A 174 -2.26 15.29 -18.46
C THR A 174 -1.15 16.03 -19.18
N SER A 175 0.10 15.76 -18.81
CA SER A 175 1.29 16.40 -19.38
C SER A 175 2.32 15.38 -19.87
N SER A 176 3.16 15.80 -20.82
CA SER A 176 4.29 14.99 -21.30
C SER A 176 5.25 14.62 -20.16
N ARG A 177 5.41 15.49 -19.15
CA ARG A 177 6.25 15.23 -17.97
C ARG A 177 5.69 14.07 -17.13
N GLU A 178 4.38 14.04 -16.91
CA GLU A 178 3.71 12.96 -16.18
C GLU A 178 3.79 11.65 -16.96
N ALA A 179 3.52 11.68 -18.27
CA ALA A 179 3.64 10.50 -19.13
C ALA A 179 5.07 9.92 -19.12
N LEU A 180 6.10 10.77 -19.17
CA LEU A 180 7.50 10.33 -19.05
C LEU A 180 7.85 9.76 -17.68
N THR A 181 7.23 10.27 -16.62
CA THR A 181 7.37 9.72 -15.26
C THR A 181 6.72 8.35 -15.16
N GLU A 182 5.50 8.20 -15.68
CA GLU A 182 4.79 6.92 -15.73
C GLU A 182 5.55 5.86 -16.51
N ARG A 183 6.07 6.20 -17.70
CA ARG A 183 6.92 5.30 -18.49
C ARG A 183 8.15 4.84 -17.71
N ARG A 184 8.81 5.73 -16.95
CA ARG A 184 9.96 5.39 -16.12
C ARG A 184 9.57 4.49 -14.95
N SER A 185 8.44 4.76 -14.29
CA SER A 185 7.92 3.90 -13.21
C SER A 185 7.60 2.49 -13.72
N LEU A 186 6.95 2.37 -14.88
CA LEU A 186 6.67 1.06 -15.51
C LEU A 186 7.96 0.32 -15.85
N LYS A 187 8.96 0.99 -16.44
CA LYS A 187 10.25 0.36 -16.76
C LYS A 187 10.93 -0.21 -15.51
N LYS A 188 10.96 0.56 -14.42
CA LYS A 188 11.52 0.10 -13.13
C LYS A 188 10.77 -1.11 -12.57
N LEU A 189 9.44 -1.17 -12.72
CA LEU A 189 8.66 -2.33 -12.26
C LEU A 189 9.00 -3.59 -13.05
N ILE A 190 9.15 -3.48 -14.37
CA ILE A 190 9.55 -4.60 -15.23
C ILE A 190 10.96 -5.10 -14.87
N GLU A 191 11.90 -4.18 -14.65
CA GLU A 191 13.27 -4.51 -14.24
C GLU A 191 13.29 -5.25 -12.88
N ARG A 192 12.52 -4.78 -11.89
CA ARG A 192 12.40 -5.46 -10.59
C ARG A 192 11.79 -6.84 -10.72
N ALA A 193 10.69 -6.98 -11.46
CA ALA A 193 10.02 -8.26 -11.65
C ALA A 193 10.96 -9.31 -12.26
N ARG A 194 11.76 -8.91 -13.26
CA ARG A 194 12.77 -9.81 -13.87
C ARG A 194 13.86 -10.22 -12.88
N ALA A 195 14.37 -9.28 -12.09
CA ALA A 195 15.37 -9.60 -11.07
C ALA A 195 14.83 -10.55 -9.98
N GLU A 196 13.56 -10.40 -9.59
CA GLU A 196 12.89 -11.30 -8.65
C GLU A 196 12.68 -12.70 -9.24
N GLU A 197 12.33 -12.81 -10.52
CA GLU A 197 12.20 -14.10 -11.22
C GLU A 197 13.54 -14.84 -11.37
N ASP A 198 14.63 -14.11 -11.60
CA ASP A 198 15.97 -14.70 -11.70
C ASP A 198 16.46 -15.20 -10.33
N ASN A 199 16.19 -14.48 -9.25
CA ASN A 199 16.51 -14.90 -7.87
C ASN A 199 15.68 -16.11 -7.39
N GLN A 200 14.55 -16.43 -8.02
CA GLN A 200 13.73 -17.61 -7.68
C GLN A 200 14.20 -18.90 -8.37
N LYS A 201 15.15 -18.81 -9.30
CA LYS A 201 15.70 -19.95 -10.05
C LYS A 201 17.03 -20.48 -9.48
N GLU A 202 17.57 -19.83 -8.44
CA GLU A 202 18.74 -20.25 -7.66
C GLU A 202 18.32 -20.91 -6.33
#